data_AF-A0A9J6CK40-F1
#
_entry.id   AF-A0A9J6CK40-F1
#
_cell.length_a   1.000
_cell.length_b   1.000
_cell.length_c   1.000
_cell.angle_alpha   90.00
_cell.angle_beta   90.00
_cell.angle_gamma   90.00
#
_symmetry.space_group_name_H-M   'P 1'
#
loop_
_entity.id
_entity.type
_entity.pdbx_description
1 polymer ?
#
loop_
_entity_poly.entity_id
_entity_poly.type
_entity_poly.pdbx_seq_one_letter_code
_entity_poly.pdbx_strand_id
1 'polypeptide(L)'
;MDDPNSIIQAQKEQIARYQTRLKDVVNAYKSLLEEKKALDAVLKTKQDYKPDEKDGNETSDDNKSETSNNDTDQITILMNSLSTLSAEKNKMEANFLTDKKNLRQELKTKDIVIKDLQEKLKSVELEKQNYKTKLISYDRMLNDERHLKENLETQLNQLKTQFSQTSNSDKIINTLNQELSEVKKKLKSYENNKMKDESNVLKTLQLEMENLKQQHITNLMVEKKRANEANERNKKLTALHEERVQNLESRISELSRNFAHYHQMRESDQNSIIQLKNKISQLTKHDDNTGHYDTSSITSNVKFSNAYEIVEEIQKLKQLLIYENTKLENPIDLSCIFSYSNDTDESISNEKYALLKNERDILKAENDIVKKQFIEQSDHLRTLQEKISVLNRNIDEYENEIKNKSSELQNVIKSERAKNRETIASLESDYRSKISQLEQQLQKQRERSLVLLEEKENEIRALKTSYELFIPKKSSTENEDDSQSNGSGGRKVSASQHLGMILNQQNSTNSCNIPETHMIFYSNELARKDMELASIRKAKRETDELLRQTLKDKIMIQEELDEKIGNLEQKVYYLEKMKSREGANLEYLKNVTISYLTTSDAQAKKKMLNAIGAVLKFDETENSMINNHFNKKK
;
A
#
# COMPACT_ATOMS: atom_id res chain seq x y z
N MET A 1 17.89 8.88 29.78
CA MET A 1 17.23 9.07 31.08
C MET A 1 16.33 7.87 31.25
N ASP A 2 16.84 6.84 31.91
CA ASP A 2 16.14 5.56 32.02
C ASP A 2 14.94 5.70 32.95
N ASP A 3 13.78 5.25 32.48
CA ASP A 3 12.49 5.40 33.12
C ASP A 3 12.49 4.70 34.50
N PRO A 4 12.20 5.40 35.61
CA PRO A 4 12.20 4.81 36.96
C PRO A 4 11.27 3.59 37.11
N ASN A 5 10.23 3.50 36.27
CA ASN A 5 9.36 2.33 36.22
C ASN A 5 10.08 1.07 35.74
N SER A 6 11.07 1.20 34.85
CA SER A 6 11.89 0.09 34.37
C SER A 6 12.75 -0.51 35.48
N ILE A 7 13.31 0.34 36.34
CA ILE A 7 14.14 -0.08 37.48
C ILE A 7 13.29 -0.83 38.51
N ILE A 8 12.08 -0.33 38.81
CA ILE A 8 11.15 -0.98 39.73
C ILE A 8 10.71 -2.36 39.20
N GLN A 9 10.46 -2.46 37.90
CA GLN A 9 10.09 -3.72 37.27
C GLN A 9 11.23 -4.75 37.34
N ALA A 10 12.47 -4.34 37.07
CA ALA A 10 13.65 -5.19 37.18
C ALA A 10 13.89 -5.67 38.62
N GLN A 11 13.71 -4.80 39.62
CA GLN A 11 13.81 -5.17 41.03
C GLN A 11 12.72 -6.18 41.45
N LYS A 12 11.48 -6.00 41.00
CA LYS A 12 10.39 -6.96 41.27
C LYS A 12 10.69 -8.34 40.68
N GLU A 13 11.22 -8.37 39.46
CA GLU A 13 11.61 -9.63 38.81
C GLU A 13 12.76 -10.32 39.56
N GLN A 14 13.73 -9.55 40.03
CA GLN A 14 14.85 -10.08 40.81
C GLN A 14 14.40 -10.64 42.16
N ILE A 15 13.48 -9.96 42.86
CA ILE A 15 12.88 -10.45 44.10
C ILE A 15 12.10 -11.75 43.85
N ALA A 16 11.32 -11.82 42.77
CA ALA A 16 10.58 -13.03 42.41
C ALA A 16 11.53 -14.22 42.16
N ARG A 17 12.66 -13.99 41.47
CA ARG A 17 13.70 -15.02 41.27
C ARG A 17 14.30 -15.50 42.59
N TYR A 18 14.62 -14.58 43.50
CA TYR A 18 15.13 -14.95 44.83
C TYR A 18 14.11 -15.71 45.67
N GLN A 19 12.83 -15.33 45.61
CA GLN A 19 11.76 -16.02 46.32
C GLN A 19 11.58 -17.47 45.84
N THR A 20 11.62 -17.70 44.52
CA THR A 20 11.57 -19.06 43.95
C THR A 20 12.77 -19.87 44.39
N ARG A 21 13.99 -19.30 44.27
CA ARG A 21 15.22 -20.00 44.67
C ARG A 21 15.23 -20.33 46.17
N LEU A 22 14.74 -19.45 47.03
CA LEU A 22 14.62 -19.71 48.46
C LEU A 22 13.62 -20.83 48.75
N LYS A 23 12.47 -20.86 48.05
CA LYS A 23 11.48 -21.92 48.17
C LYS A 23 12.05 -23.29 47.79
N ASP A 24 12.85 -23.33 46.73
CA ASP A 24 13.51 -24.55 46.28
C ASP A 24 14.57 -25.03 47.28
N VAL A 25 15.36 -24.11 47.84
CA VAL A 25 16.34 -24.42 48.90
C VAL A 25 15.65 -24.94 50.16
N VAL A 26 14.54 -24.34 50.57
CA VAL A 26 13.76 -24.79 51.73
C VAL A 26 13.17 -26.19 51.48
N ASN A 27 12.68 -26.47 50.28
CA ASN A 27 12.18 -27.79 49.93
C ASN A 27 13.29 -28.84 49.92
N ALA A 28 14.45 -28.52 49.34
CA ALA A 28 15.62 -29.40 49.36
C ALA A 28 16.10 -29.66 50.79
N TYR A 29 16.08 -28.65 51.66
CA TYR A 29 16.42 -28.80 53.08
C TYR A 29 15.43 -29.71 53.82
N LYS A 30 14.11 -29.58 53.56
CA LYS A 30 13.09 -30.47 54.14
C LYS A 30 13.29 -31.92 53.70
N SER A 31 13.51 -32.14 52.41
CA SER A 31 13.84 -33.46 51.85
C SER A 31 15.08 -34.07 52.50
N LEU A 32 16.17 -33.30 52.64
CA LEU A 32 17.40 -33.74 53.29
C LEU A 32 17.19 -34.04 54.79
N LEU A 33 16.31 -33.29 55.46
CA LEU A 33 15.95 -33.53 56.86
C LEU A 33 15.18 -34.85 57.02
N GLU A 34 14.28 -35.16 56.08
CA GLU A 34 13.55 -36.44 56.06
C GLU A 34 14.51 -37.62 55.79
N GLU A 35 15.45 -37.47 54.86
CA GLU A 35 16.52 -38.45 54.62
C GLU A 35 17.37 -38.66 55.88
N LYS A 36 17.81 -37.57 56.53
CA LYS A 36 18.56 -37.65 57.78
C LYS A 36 17.78 -38.37 58.87
N LYS A 37 16.49 -38.06 59.05
CA LYS A 37 15.62 -38.74 60.03
C LYS A 37 15.48 -40.23 59.74
N ALA A 38 15.33 -40.61 58.47
CA ALA A 38 15.26 -42.01 58.06
C ALA A 38 16.60 -42.73 58.35
N LEU A 39 17.74 -42.10 58.03
CA LEU A 39 19.07 -42.65 58.31
C LEU A 39 19.37 -42.73 59.82
N ASP A 40 18.98 -41.73 60.60
CA ASP A 40 19.12 -41.72 62.06
C ASP A 40 18.27 -42.84 62.70
N ALA A 41 17.07 -43.13 62.17
CA ALA A 41 16.25 -44.26 62.60
C ALA A 41 16.95 -45.61 62.33
N VAL A 42 17.59 -45.76 61.17
CA VAL A 42 18.40 -46.95 60.83
C VAL A 42 19.64 -47.07 61.73
N LEU A 43 20.33 -45.96 62.00
CA LEU A 43 21.50 -45.94 62.88
C LEU A 43 21.14 -46.32 64.32
N LYS A 44 19.98 -45.87 64.80
CA LYS A 44 19.48 -46.19 66.15
C LYS A 44 19.16 -47.67 66.29
N THR A 45 18.47 -48.27 65.31
CA THR A 45 18.25 -49.73 65.27
C THR A 45 19.56 -50.53 65.20
N LYS A 46 20.60 -49.97 64.57
CA LYS A 46 21.91 -50.60 64.46
C LYS A 46 22.77 -50.47 65.73
N GLN A 47 22.55 -49.42 66.53
CA GLN A 47 23.21 -49.22 67.84
C GLN A 47 22.62 -50.10 68.94
N ASP A 48 21.33 -50.43 68.84
CA ASP A 48 20.67 -51.36 69.78
C ASP A 48 21.13 -52.83 69.56
N TYR A 49 21.83 -53.13 68.47
CA TYR A 49 22.41 -54.44 68.17
C TYR A 49 23.92 -54.48 68.51
N LYS A 50 24.24 -54.70 69.80
CA LYS A 50 25.58 -55.16 70.23
C LYS A 50 25.60 -56.69 70.29
N PRO A 51 26.38 -57.39 69.46
CA PRO A 51 26.53 -58.84 69.59
C PRO A 51 27.51 -59.18 70.72
N ASP A 52 27.05 -59.89 71.75
CA ASP A 52 27.87 -60.50 72.79
C ASP A 52 28.67 -61.68 72.20
N GLU A 53 29.99 -61.69 72.45
CA GLU A 53 30.85 -62.85 72.28
C GLU A 53 30.73 -63.77 73.51
N LYS A 54 30.42 -65.07 73.32
CA LYS A 54 31.26 -66.23 73.72
C LYS A 54 30.55 -67.61 73.67
N ASP A 55 31.27 -68.54 73.03
CA ASP A 55 31.48 -69.99 73.30
C ASP A 55 30.50 -70.83 74.17
N GLY A 56 30.14 -72.01 73.64
CA GLY A 56 30.25 -73.29 74.35
C GLY A 56 29.08 -73.85 75.21
N ASN A 57 28.29 -74.72 74.57
CA ASN A 57 27.81 -76.05 75.03
C ASN A 57 26.64 -76.25 76.06
N GLU A 58 25.75 -77.17 75.61
CA GLU A 58 24.87 -78.13 76.31
C GLU A 58 23.54 -77.77 77.01
N THR A 59 22.46 -78.13 76.28
CA THR A 59 21.25 -78.91 76.67
C THR A 59 20.13 -78.31 77.52
N SER A 60 18.99 -78.19 76.80
CA SER A 60 17.60 -78.54 77.16
C SER A 60 16.71 -77.56 77.93
N ASP A 61 15.53 -77.40 77.33
CA ASP A 61 14.21 -76.99 77.83
C ASP A 61 13.85 -75.50 78.03
N ASP A 62 12.84 -75.15 77.21
CA ASP A 62 11.64 -74.37 77.49
C ASP A 62 11.69 -72.87 77.85
N ASN A 63 10.82 -72.17 77.11
CA ASN A 63 10.14 -70.90 77.46
C ASN A 63 10.92 -69.58 77.34
N LYS A 64 10.63 -68.82 76.26
CA LYS A 64 9.93 -67.50 76.28
C LYS A 64 10.31 -66.56 75.12
N SER A 65 9.53 -66.65 74.05
CA SER A 65 8.65 -65.58 73.52
C SER A 65 8.88 -64.08 73.85
N GLU A 66 10.09 -63.53 73.76
CA GLU A 66 10.26 -62.05 73.72
C GLU A 66 11.25 -61.53 72.64
N THR A 67 12.00 -62.40 71.96
CA THR A 67 13.01 -61.95 70.97
C THR A 67 12.43 -61.68 69.58
N SER A 68 11.38 -62.38 69.13
CA SER A 68 10.86 -62.20 67.76
C SER A 68 10.14 -60.87 67.50
N ASN A 69 9.55 -60.23 68.52
CA ASN A 69 8.82 -58.97 68.31
C ASN A 69 9.78 -57.79 68.04
N ASN A 70 10.95 -57.78 68.69
CA ASN A 70 11.97 -56.75 68.45
C ASN A 70 12.56 -56.86 67.04
N ASP A 71 12.79 -58.07 66.55
CA ASP A 71 13.27 -58.29 65.18
C ASP A 71 12.22 -57.88 64.14
N THR A 72 10.93 -58.17 64.37
CA THR A 72 9.86 -57.70 63.47
C THR A 72 9.73 -56.18 63.46
N ASP A 73 9.82 -55.53 64.61
CA ASP A 73 9.76 -54.07 64.71
C ASP A 73 10.98 -53.40 64.04
N GLN A 74 12.18 -53.97 64.20
CA GLN A 74 13.38 -53.51 63.48
C GLN A 74 13.25 -53.68 61.97
N ILE A 75 12.72 -54.81 61.50
CA ILE A 75 12.47 -55.06 60.07
C ILE A 75 11.45 -54.05 59.52
N THR A 76 10.37 -53.74 60.27
CA THR A 76 9.39 -52.73 59.81
C THR A 76 10.00 -51.32 59.78
N ILE A 77 10.86 -50.94 60.73
CA ILE A 77 11.56 -49.65 60.72
C ILE A 77 12.53 -49.56 59.53
N LEU A 78 13.31 -50.61 59.27
CA LEU A 78 14.19 -50.68 58.11
C LEU A 78 13.40 -50.64 56.79
N MET A 79 12.28 -51.35 56.71
CA MET A 79 11.39 -51.35 55.54
C MET A 79 10.78 -49.97 55.29
N ASN A 80 10.32 -49.30 56.35
CA ASN A 80 9.80 -47.94 56.26
C ASN A 80 10.89 -46.93 55.85
N SER A 81 12.09 -47.05 56.42
CA SER A 81 13.24 -46.19 56.05
C SER A 81 13.68 -46.40 54.60
N LEU A 82 13.72 -47.65 54.13
CA LEU A 82 14.02 -48.00 52.74
C LEU A 82 12.93 -47.50 51.79
N SER A 83 11.67 -47.58 52.20
CA SER A 83 10.54 -47.04 51.45
C SER A 83 10.64 -45.51 51.34
N THR A 84 10.98 -44.80 52.42
CA THR A 84 11.21 -43.34 52.38
C THR A 84 12.42 -42.96 51.53
N LEU A 85 13.54 -43.69 51.61
CA LEU A 85 14.72 -43.46 50.76
C LEU A 85 14.41 -43.76 49.29
N SER A 86 13.63 -44.81 49.02
CA SER A 86 13.18 -45.15 47.66
C SER A 86 12.23 -44.09 47.10
N ALA A 87 11.28 -43.62 47.89
CA ALA A 87 10.36 -42.55 47.51
C ALA A 87 11.10 -41.23 47.24
N GLU A 88 12.05 -40.84 48.10
CA GLU A 88 12.81 -39.61 47.93
C GLU A 88 13.81 -39.71 46.77
N LYS A 89 14.43 -40.88 46.55
CA LYS A 89 15.25 -41.16 45.37
C LYS A 89 14.44 -41.06 44.07
N ASN A 90 13.26 -41.67 44.03
CA ASN A 90 12.37 -41.60 42.86
C ASN A 90 11.90 -40.16 42.61
N LYS A 91 11.63 -39.39 43.66
CA LYS A 91 11.27 -37.97 43.57
C LYS A 91 12.43 -37.11 43.07
N MET A 92 13.65 -37.35 43.55
CA MET A 92 14.85 -36.68 43.04
C MET A 92 15.12 -37.03 41.58
N GLU A 93 14.98 -38.30 41.19
CA GLU A 93 15.13 -38.76 39.81
C GLU A 93 14.05 -38.17 38.89
N ALA A 94 12.80 -38.11 39.34
CA ALA A 94 11.72 -37.45 38.62
C ALA A 94 12.01 -35.95 38.42
N ASN A 95 12.44 -35.25 39.47
CA ASN A 95 12.82 -33.84 39.37
C ASN A 95 13.99 -33.63 38.40
N PHE A 96 15.02 -34.48 38.45
CA PHE A 96 16.14 -34.43 37.51
C PHE A 96 15.71 -34.66 36.06
N LEU A 97 14.79 -35.60 35.81
CA LEU A 97 14.22 -35.82 34.47
C LEU A 97 13.40 -34.61 34.00
N THR A 98 12.60 -34.00 34.87
CA THR A 98 11.87 -32.77 34.53
C THR A 98 12.79 -31.60 34.25
N ASP A 99 13.84 -31.42 35.05
CA ASP A 99 14.82 -30.34 34.88
C ASP A 99 15.65 -30.54 33.61
N LYS A 100 16.09 -31.77 33.33
CA LYS A 100 16.74 -32.13 32.05
C LYS A 100 15.84 -31.84 30.85
N LYS A 101 14.52 -32.07 30.96
CA LYS A 101 13.56 -31.74 29.91
C LYS A 101 13.39 -30.23 29.76
N ASN A 102 13.29 -29.50 30.87
CA ASN A 102 13.16 -28.05 30.90
C ASN A 102 14.41 -27.37 30.31
N LEU A 103 15.61 -27.79 30.72
CA LEU A 103 16.88 -27.30 30.16
C LEU A 103 16.99 -27.56 28.66
N ARG A 104 16.55 -28.73 28.17
CA ARG A 104 16.49 -29.01 26.73
C ARG A 104 15.49 -28.11 26.00
N GLN A 105 14.37 -27.80 26.63
CA GLN A 105 13.38 -26.89 26.06
C GLN A 105 13.89 -25.46 26.04
N GLU A 106 14.51 -24.99 27.12
CA GLU A 106 15.12 -23.67 27.21
C GLU A 106 16.24 -23.50 26.17
N LEU A 107 17.08 -24.53 25.99
CA LEU A 107 18.14 -24.52 24.97
C LEU A 107 17.55 -24.44 23.56
N LYS A 108 16.48 -25.19 23.26
CA LYS A 108 15.75 -25.05 21.98
C LYS A 108 15.17 -23.65 21.79
N THR A 109 14.58 -23.05 22.83
CA THR A 109 14.04 -21.69 22.72
C THR A 109 15.13 -20.66 22.50
N LYS A 110 16.28 -20.81 23.18
CA LYS A 110 17.46 -19.94 22.97
C LYS A 110 18.03 -20.12 21.56
N ASP A 111 18.08 -21.34 21.04
CA ASP A 111 18.52 -21.59 19.65
C ASP A 111 17.60 -20.95 18.62
N ILE A 112 16.27 -20.97 18.85
CA ILE A 112 15.30 -20.26 18.00
C ILE A 112 15.54 -18.75 18.06
N VAL A 113 15.65 -18.18 19.27
CA VAL A 113 15.93 -16.75 19.44
C VAL A 113 17.26 -16.34 18.83
N ILE A 114 18.30 -17.17 18.93
CA ILE A 114 19.60 -16.93 18.30
C ILE A 114 19.46 -16.91 16.78
N LYS A 115 18.70 -17.85 16.18
CA LYS A 115 18.44 -17.86 14.74
C LYS A 115 17.66 -16.61 14.30
N ASP A 116 16.63 -16.22 15.04
CA ASP A 116 15.84 -15.02 14.75
C ASP A 116 16.70 -13.75 14.86
N LEU A 117 17.58 -13.68 15.87
CA LEU A 117 18.53 -12.58 16.03
C LEU A 117 19.58 -12.56 14.92
N GLN A 118 20.06 -13.72 14.47
CA GLN A 118 20.97 -13.83 13.31
C GLN A 118 20.29 -13.40 12.01
N GLU A 119 19.00 -13.71 11.83
CA GLU A 119 18.23 -13.28 10.66
C GLU A 119 17.97 -11.76 10.68
N LYS A 120 17.59 -11.21 11.85
CA LYS A 120 17.48 -9.76 12.06
C LYS A 120 18.82 -9.04 11.87
N LEU A 121 19.93 -9.64 12.28
CA LEU A 121 21.26 -9.07 12.05
C LEU A 121 21.57 -9.01 10.55
N LYS A 122 21.29 -10.09 9.81
CA LYS A 122 21.46 -10.13 8.34
C LYS A 122 20.56 -9.12 7.63
N SER A 123 19.31 -8.93 8.07
CA SER A 123 18.41 -7.95 7.47
C SER A 123 18.91 -6.52 7.69
N VAL A 124 19.38 -6.20 8.91
CA VAL A 124 19.98 -4.90 9.22
C VAL A 124 21.29 -4.68 8.47
N GLU A 125 22.12 -5.71 8.28
CA GLU A 125 23.33 -5.63 7.45
C GLU A 125 23.00 -5.34 5.98
N LEU A 126 21.95 -5.97 5.43
CA LEU A 126 21.48 -5.72 4.08
C LEU A 126 20.94 -4.28 3.93
N GLU A 127 20.17 -3.80 4.90
CA GLU A 127 19.72 -2.41 4.95
C GLU A 127 20.90 -1.44 5.01
N LYS A 128 21.91 -1.72 5.85
CA LYS A 128 23.14 -0.90 5.93
C LYS A 128 23.89 -0.87 4.59
N GLN A 129 23.96 -1.99 3.87
CA GLN A 129 24.54 -2.02 2.52
C GLN A 129 23.73 -1.17 1.54
N ASN A 130 22.39 -1.24 1.60
CA ASN A 130 21.50 -0.40 0.78
C ASN A 130 21.64 1.09 1.10
N TYR A 131 21.79 1.46 2.37
CA TYR A 131 22.07 2.85 2.76
C TYR A 131 23.45 3.31 2.28
N LYS A 132 24.46 2.42 2.33
CA LYS A 132 25.80 2.71 1.80
C LYS A 132 25.79 2.92 0.28
N THR A 133 25.11 2.07 -0.49
CA THR A 133 24.98 2.25 -1.94
C THR A 133 24.22 3.52 -2.29
N LYS A 134 23.16 3.83 -1.53
CA LYS A 134 22.41 5.08 -1.68
C LYS A 134 23.27 6.30 -1.36
N LEU A 135 24.10 6.25 -0.31
CA LEU A 135 25.03 7.33 0.02
C LEU A 135 26.06 7.55 -1.10
N ILE A 136 26.65 6.48 -1.64
CA ILE A 136 27.56 6.55 -2.80
C ILE A 136 26.86 7.18 -4.02
N SER A 137 25.58 6.85 -4.25
CA SER A 137 24.80 7.46 -5.34
C SER A 137 24.55 8.96 -5.13
N TYR A 138 24.33 9.39 -3.87
CA TYR A 138 24.20 10.81 -3.53
C TYR A 138 25.53 11.56 -3.70
N ASP A 139 26.64 10.98 -3.26
CA ASP A 139 27.97 11.57 -3.44
C ASP A 139 28.31 11.71 -4.93
N ARG A 140 27.92 10.73 -5.76
CA ARG A 140 28.07 10.82 -7.22
C ARG A 140 27.23 11.94 -7.82
N MET A 141 25.96 12.05 -7.44
CA MET A 141 25.07 13.11 -7.93
C MET A 141 25.56 14.50 -7.50
N LEU A 142 26.06 14.63 -6.27
CA LEU A 142 26.65 15.88 -5.78
C LEU A 142 27.92 16.26 -6.55
N ASN A 143 28.75 15.28 -6.90
CA ASN A 143 29.93 15.52 -7.76
C ASN A 143 29.52 15.92 -9.18
N ASP A 144 28.48 15.28 -9.76
CA ASP A 144 27.96 15.66 -11.07
C ASP A 144 27.37 17.08 -11.05
N GLU A 145 26.65 17.46 -9.99
CA GLU A 145 26.17 18.84 -9.79
C GLU A 145 27.32 19.84 -9.61
N ARG A 146 28.38 19.46 -8.89
CA ARG A 146 29.59 20.29 -8.75
C ARG A 146 30.31 20.48 -10.08
N HIS A 147 30.47 19.42 -10.87
CA HIS A 147 31.06 19.50 -12.20
C HIS A 147 30.19 20.32 -13.16
N LEU A 148 28.87 20.18 -13.08
CA LEU A 148 27.96 21.02 -13.87
C LEU A 148 28.06 22.49 -13.46
N LYS A 149 28.15 22.77 -12.15
CA LYS A 149 28.36 24.12 -11.64
C LYS A 149 29.70 24.70 -12.08
N GLU A 150 30.78 23.93 -12.00
CA GLU A 150 32.11 24.33 -12.49
C GLU A 150 32.09 24.58 -14.01
N ASN A 151 31.39 23.76 -14.79
CA ASN A 151 31.18 23.98 -16.21
C ASN A 151 30.38 25.26 -16.50
N LEU A 152 29.34 25.54 -15.72
CA LEU A 152 28.57 26.79 -15.84
C LEU A 152 29.39 28.00 -15.40
N GLU A 153 30.20 27.88 -14.34
CA GLU A 153 31.10 28.95 -13.89
C GLU A 153 32.21 29.22 -14.91
N THR A 154 32.77 28.18 -15.52
CA THR A 154 33.75 28.34 -16.61
C THR A 154 33.10 28.95 -17.86
N GLN A 155 31.88 28.54 -18.23
CA GLN A 155 31.11 29.21 -19.29
C GLN A 155 30.80 30.66 -18.96
N LEU A 156 30.40 30.96 -17.71
CA LEU A 156 30.12 32.32 -17.26
C LEU A 156 31.39 33.16 -17.23
N ASN A 157 32.53 32.58 -16.84
CA ASN A 157 33.83 33.22 -16.89
C ASN A 157 34.30 33.43 -18.33
N GLN A 158 34.06 32.49 -19.25
CA GLN A 158 34.31 32.66 -20.69
C GLN A 158 33.41 33.74 -21.29
N LEU A 159 32.12 33.79 -20.93
CA LEU A 159 31.22 34.85 -21.34
C LEU A 159 31.63 36.19 -20.73
N LYS A 160 32.10 36.20 -19.49
CA LYS A 160 32.61 37.40 -18.81
C LYS A 160 33.91 37.88 -19.45
N THR A 161 34.84 36.99 -19.80
CA THR A 161 36.05 37.36 -20.53
C THR A 161 35.71 37.78 -21.96
N GLN A 162 34.75 37.14 -22.63
CA GLN A 162 34.22 37.60 -23.92
C GLN A 162 33.55 38.96 -23.79
N PHE A 163 32.83 39.25 -22.71
CA PHE A 163 32.26 40.57 -22.43
C PHE A 163 33.34 41.61 -22.14
N SER A 164 34.37 41.26 -21.37
CA SER A 164 35.55 42.11 -21.15
C SER A 164 36.39 42.30 -22.42
N GLN A 165 36.40 41.33 -23.34
CA GLN A 165 37.03 41.46 -24.66
C GLN A 165 36.14 42.25 -25.63
N THR A 166 34.81 42.14 -25.46
CA THR A 166 33.76 42.95 -26.12
C THR A 166 33.60 44.31 -25.43
N SER A 167 34.42 44.64 -24.43
CA SER A 167 34.82 46.02 -24.08
C SER A 167 35.56 46.71 -25.23
N ASN A 168 35.14 46.49 -26.47
CA ASN A 168 35.06 47.55 -27.45
C ASN A 168 34.33 48.75 -26.86
N SER A 169 33.43 48.62 -25.87
CA SER A 169 32.95 49.76 -25.10
C SER A 169 34.06 50.50 -24.35
N ASP A 170 35.09 49.85 -23.78
CA ASP A 170 36.20 50.57 -23.14
C ASP A 170 37.16 51.17 -24.17
N LYS A 171 37.37 50.50 -25.32
CA LYS A 171 38.10 51.10 -26.44
C LYS A 171 37.33 52.27 -27.05
N ILE A 172 36.02 52.14 -27.18
CA ILE A 172 35.08 53.15 -27.65
C ILE A 172 34.96 54.27 -26.62
N ILE A 173 35.00 53.99 -25.32
CA ILE A 173 35.03 54.97 -24.22
C ILE A 173 36.40 55.64 -24.18
N ASN A 174 37.50 54.95 -24.48
CA ASN A 174 38.83 55.56 -24.57
C ASN A 174 38.98 56.41 -25.83
N THR A 175 38.44 55.97 -26.98
CA THR A 175 38.32 56.81 -28.17
C THR A 175 37.32 57.92 -27.95
N LEU A 176 36.19 57.70 -27.26
CA LEU A 176 35.25 58.74 -26.85
C LEU A 176 35.87 59.68 -25.82
N ASN A 177 36.80 59.23 -24.98
CA ASN A 177 37.49 60.05 -23.99
C ASN A 177 38.60 60.86 -24.66
N GLN A 178 39.26 60.30 -25.68
CA GLN A 178 40.15 61.05 -26.57
C GLN A 178 39.37 62.07 -27.38
N GLU A 179 38.25 61.67 -27.98
CA GLU A 179 37.30 62.55 -28.67
C GLU A 179 36.66 63.55 -27.72
N LEU A 180 36.36 63.21 -26.46
CA LEU A 180 35.87 64.12 -25.41
C LEU A 180 36.97 65.04 -24.90
N SER A 181 38.24 64.64 -24.96
CA SER A 181 39.39 65.49 -24.65
C SER A 181 39.64 66.48 -25.79
N GLU A 182 39.53 66.03 -27.03
CA GLU A 182 39.55 66.88 -28.23
C GLU A 182 38.32 67.79 -28.30
N VAL A 183 37.14 67.28 -27.96
CA VAL A 183 35.89 68.02 -27.86
C VAL A 183 35.91 68.92 -26.63
N LYS A 184 36.57 68.59 -25.51
CA LYS A 184 36.81 69.53 -24.38
C LYS A 184 37.79 70.62 -24.75
N LYS A 185 38.82 70.33 -25.55
CA LYS A 185 39.71 71.36 -26.11
C LYS A 185 38.95 72.26 -27.09
N LYS A 186 38.06 71.68 -27.90
CA LYS A 186 37.12 72.42 -28.76
C LYS A 186 36.04 73.13 -27.93
N LEU A 187 35.58 72.58 -26.82
CA LEU A 187 34.55 73.13 -25.94
C LEU A 187 35.11 74.29 -25.13
N LYS A 188 36.38 74.24 -24.67
CA LYS A 188 37.08 75.43 -24.17
C LYS A 188 37.20 76.52 -25.23
N SER A 189 37.31 76.15 -26.52
CA SER A 189 37.24 77.12 -27.62
C SER A 189 35.81 77.56 -27.97
N TYR A 190 34.77 76.81 -27.56
CA TYR A 190 33.35 77.13 -27.72
C TYR A 190 32.72 77.79 -26.47
N GLU A 191 33.25 77.63 -25.27
CA GLU A 191 32.89 78.34 -24.04
C GLU A 191 33.30 79.82 -24.16
N ASN A 192 34.38 80.09 -24.90
CA ASN A 192 34.69 81.44 -25.41
C ASN A 192 33.64 81.98 -26.39
N ASN A 193 32.73 81.14 -26.90
CA ASN A 193 31.65 81.45 -27.82
C ASN A 193 30.27 81.11 -27.23
N LYS A 194 29.95 81.72 -26.08
CA LYS A 194 28.63 82.30 -25.73
C LYS A 194 27.38 81.39 -25.85
N MET A 195 26.61 81.33 -24.77
CA MET A 195 25.18 81.70 -24.81
C MET A 195 24.28 80.92 -25.81
N LYS A 196 24.51 79.62 -26.03
CA LYS A 196 23.73 78.79 -26.99
C LYS A 196 22.97 77.60 -26.38
N ASP A 197 22.99 77.42 -25.06
CA ASP A 197 22.62 76.14 -24.43
C ASP A 197 21.17 75.92 -24.00
N GLU A 198 20.26 76.90 -24.12
CA GLU A 198 18.82 76.65 -23.86
C GLU A 198 18.18 75.72 -24.92
N SER A 199 18.81 75.54 -26.09
CA SER A 199 18.32 74.68 -27.17
C SER A 199 18.69 73.19 -27.00
N ASN A 200 19.75 72.88 -26.24
CA ASN A 200 20.28 71.53 -26.11
C ASN A 200 19.56 70.71 -25.03
N VAL A 201 19.12 71.35 -23.95
CA VAL A 201 18.37 70.69 -22.85
C VAL A 201 16.98 70.20 -23.31
N LEU A 202 16.33 70.95 -24.20
CA LEU A 202 15.05 70.55 -24.78
C LEU A 202 15.20 69.31 -25.67
N LYS A 203 16.31 69.20 -26.41
CA LYS A 203 16.61 68.03 -27.26
C LYS A 203 16.92 66.78 -26.45
N THR A 204 17.61 66.92 -25.31
CA THR A 204 17.88 65.77 -24.42
C THR A 204 16.61 65.25 -23.77
N LEU A 205 15.70 66.12 -23.34
CA LEU A 205 14.41 65.72 -22.80
C LEU A 205 13.52 65.06 -23.88
N GLN A 206 13.58 65.56 -25.11
CA GLN A 206 12.86 64.97 -26.24
C GLN A 206 13.34 63.54 -26.55
N LEU A 207 14.65 63.30 -26.47
CA LEU A 207 15.25 61.96 -26.64
C LEU A 207 14.89 61.01 -25.48
N GLU A 208 14.82 61.50 -24.25
CA GLU A 208 14.40 60.69 -23.09
C GLU A 208 12.92 60.29 -23.18
N MET A 209 12.06 61.23 -23.61
CA MET A 209 10.65 60.96 -23.90
C MET A 209 10.48 59.94 -25.03
N GLU A 210 11.32 60.00 -26.06
CA GLU A 210 11.32 59.02 -27.14
C GLU A 210 11.78 57.64 -26.67
N ASN A 211 12.81 57.56 -25.83
CA ASN A 211 13.28 56.30 -25.25
C ASN A 211 12.24 55.67 -24.32
N LEU A 212 11.60 56.46 -23.45
CA LEU A 212 10.49 55.99 -22.61
C LEU A 212 9.32 55.50 -23.47
N LYS A 213 8.99 56.19 -24.57
CA LYS A 213 7.96 55.76 -25.50
C LYS A 213 8.34 54.43 -26.18
N GLN A 214 9.60 54.25 -26.58
CA GLN A 214 10.08 52.99 -27.14
C GLN A 214 10.02 51.86 -26.11
N GLN A 215 10.42 52.10 -24.86
CA GLN A 215 10.31 51.12 -23.76
C GLN A 215 8.85 50.76 -23.44
N HIS A 216 7.93 51.73 -23.50
CA HIS A 216 6.50 51.45 -23.35
C HIS A 216 5.96 50.61 -24.51
N ILE A 217 6.39 50.88 -25.75
CA ILE A 217 6.00 50.08 -26.92
C ILE A 217 6.52 48.65 -26.79
N THR A 218 7.78 48.45 -26.39
CA THR A 218 8.35 47.11 -26.20
C THR A 218 7.66 46.36 -25.06
N ASN A 219 7.40 47.02 -23.92
CA ASN A 219 6.65 46.41 -22.82
C ASN A 219 5.22 46.04 -23.22
N LEU A 220 4.54 46.89 -23.99
CA LEU A 220 3.20 46.60 -24.51
C LEU A 220 3.23 45.44 -25.51
N MET A 221 4.27 45.33 -26.35
CA MET A 221 4.45 44.17 -27.23
C MET A 221 4.68 42.87 -26.45
N VAL A 222 5.48 42.91 -25.38
CA VAL A 222 5.73 41.74 -24.52
C VAL A 222 4.46 41.32 -23.78
N GLU A 223 3.71 42.28 -23.21
CA GLU A 223 2.41 42.01 -22.58
C GLU A 223 1.40 41.47 -23.59
N LYS A 224 1.32 42.04 -24.80
CA LYS A 224 0.46 41.52 -25.87
C LYS A 224 0.84 40.10 -26.26
N LYS A 225 2.14 39.78 -26.36
CA LYS A 225 2.61 38.42 -26.65
C LYS A 225 2.25 37.46 -25.51
N ARG A 226 2.46 37.86 -24.25
CA ARG A 226 2.10 37.07 -23.07
C ARG A 226 0.60 36.81 -23.00
N ALA A 227 -0.23 37.81 -23.30
CA ALA A 227 -1.69 37.69 -23.38
C ALA A 227 -2.11 36.75 -24.52
N ASN A 228 -1.48 36.84 -25.69
CA ASN A 228 -1.73 35.92 -26.81
C ASN A 228 -1.37 34.47 -26.46
N GLU A 229 -0.23 34.23 -25.81
CA GLU A 229 0.16 32.89 -25.37
C GLU A 229 -0.81 32.33 -24.29
N ALA A 230 -1.31 33.18 -23.40
CA ALA A 230 -2.34 32.79 -22.43
C ALA A 230 -3.67 32.45 -23.13
N ASN A 231 -4.08 33.25 -24.13
CA ASN A 231 -5.28 33.01 -24.92
C ASN A 231 -5.18 31.70 -25.74
N GLU A 232 -4.04 31.43 -26.36
CA GLU A 232 -3.80 30.17 -27.09
C GLU A 232 -3.87 28.94 -26.16
N ARG A 233 -3.30 29.04 -24.94
CA ARG A 233 -3.42 27.98 -23.93
C ARG A 233 -4.88 27.79 -23.52
N ASN A 234 -5.63 28.86 -23.29
CA ASN A 234 -7.04 28.80 -22.92
C ASN A 234 -7.90 28.20 -24.06
N LYS A 235 -7.63 28.59 -25.31
CA LYS A 235 -8.30 28.03 -26.50
C LYS A 235 -8.07 26.52 -26.63
N LYS A 236 -6.84 26.05 -26.41
CA LYS A 236 -6.53 24.61 -26.41
C LYS A 236 -7.27 23.87 -25.29
N LEU A 237 -7.32 24.45 -24.10
CA LEU A 237 -8.01 23.87 -22.94
C LEU A 237 -9.52 23.80 -23.17
N THR A 238 -10.10 24.85 -23.76
CA THR A 238 -11.51 24.88 -24.18
C THR A 238 -11.81 23.82 -25.24
N ALA A 239 -10.96 23.68 -26.25
CA ALA A 239 -11.12 22.65 -27.29
C ALA A 239 -11.07 21.23 -26.71
N LEU A 240 -10.18 20.95 -25.76
CA LEU A 240 -10.13 19.66 -25.06
C LEU A 240 -11.40 19.40 -24.23
N HIS A 241 -11.96 20.43 -23.61
CA HIS A 241 -13.24 20.31 -22.90
C HIS A 241 -14.40 20.10 -23.86
N GLU A 242 -14.43 20.79 -24.99
CA GLU A 242 -15.43 20.62 -26.04
C GLU A 242 -15.39 19.21 -26.63
N GLU A 243 -14.21 18.67 -26.93
CA GLU A 243 -14.06 17.28 -27.39
C GLU A 243 -14.56 16.28 -26.34
N ARG A 244 -14.24 16.51 -25.06
CA ARG A 244 -14.75 15.67 -23.97
C ARG A 244 -16.28 15.74 -23.89
N VAL A 245 -16.86 16.95 -23.99
CA VAL A 245 -18.31 17.13 -23.97
C VAL A 245 -18.94 16.44 -25.18
N GLN A 246 -18.38 16.59 -26.37
CA GLN A 246 -18.84 15.91 -27.59
C GLN A 246 -18.79 14.38 -27.45
N ASN A 247 -17.74 13.83 -26.85
CA ASN A 247 -17.65 12.38 -26.58
C ASN A 247 -18.71 11.93 -25.57
N LEU A 248 -18.98 12.73 -24.53
CA LEU A 248 -20.04 12.44 -23.57
C LEU A 248 -21.42 12.54 -24.23
N GLU A 249 -21.67 13.53 -25.07
CA GLU A 249 -22.91 13.69 -25.83
C GLU A 249 -23.12 12.55 -26.84
N SER A 250 -22.05 12.13 -27.52
CA SER A 250 -22.08 10.94 -28.40
C SER A 250 -22.45 9.70 -27.61
N ARG A 251 -21.81 9.48 -26.45
CA ARG A 251 -22.12 8.33 -25.60
C ARG A 251 -23.54 8.40 -25.03
N ILE A 252 -24.03 9.57 -24.64
CA ILE A 252 -25.42 9.78 -24.21
C ILE A 252 -26.38 9.50 -25.37
N SER A 253 -26.03 9.90 -26.59
CA SER A 253 -26.83 9.63 -27.80
C SER A 253 -26.88 8.14 -28.12
N GLU A 254 -25.77 7.42 -28.00
CA GLU A 254 -25.72 5.96 -28.10
C GLU A 254 -26.58 5.27 -27.03
N LEU A 255 -26.46 5.69 -25.77
CA LEU A 255 -27.28 5.16 -24.68
C LEU A 255 -28.77 5.45 -24.93
N SER A 256 -29.10 6.65 -25.40
CA SER A 256 -30.48 7.04 -25.73
C SER A 256 -31.03 6.21 -26.88
N ARG A 257 -30.22 5.94 -27.92
CA ARG A 257 -30.59 5.07 -29.04
C ARG A 257 -30.77 3.62 -28.60
N ASN A 258 -29.89 3.12 -27.74
CA ASN A 258 -30.02 1.77 -27.19
C ASN A 258 -31.26 1.65 -26.29
N PHE A 259 -31.52 2.66 -25.46
CA PHE A 259 -32.74 2.72 -24.65
C PHE A 259 -34.00 2.74 -25.52
N ALA A 260 -34.01 3.55 -26.59
CA ALA A 260 -35.11 3.56 -27.56
C ALA A 260 -35.29 2.18 -28.24
N HIS A 261 -34.19 1.51 -28.60
CA HIS A 261 -34.25 0.15 -29.17
C HIS A 261 -34.80 -0.88 -28.17
N TYR A 262 -34.38 -0.82 -26.90
CA TYR A 262 -34.92 -1.68 -25.85
C TYR A 262 -36.40 -1.38 -25.57
N HIS A 263 -36.81 -0.11 -25.63
CA HIS A 263 -38.22 0.26 -25.51
C HIS A 263 -39.04 -0.30 -26.67
N GLN A 264 -38.57 -0.15 -27.91
CA GLN A 264 -39.23 -0.69 -29.09
C GLN A 264 -39.32 -2.21 -29.07
N MET A 265 -38.24 -2.90 -28.66
CA MET A 265 -38.23 -4.35 -28.53
C MET A 265 -39.21 -4.81 -27.44
N ARG A 266 -39.23 -4.12 -26.30
CA ARG A 266 -40.21 -4.37 -25.23
C ARG A 266 -41.65 -4.17 -25.70
N GLU A 267 -41.91 -3.14 -26.50
CA GLU A 267 -43.25 -2.88 -27.06
C GLU A 267 -43.65 -3.98 -28.06
N SER A 268 -42.72 -4.42 -28.92
CA SER A 268 -42.91 -5.58 -29.81
C SER A 268 -43.19 -6.86 -29.03
N ASP A 269 -42.47 -7.10 -27.92
CA ASP A 269 -42.67 -8.26 -27.05
C ASP A 269 -44.02 -8.18 -26.34
N GLN A 270 -44.40 -7.00 -25.83
CA GLN A 270 -45.72 -6.77 -25.23
C GLN A 270 -46.84 -7.01 -26.25
N ASN A 271 -46.69 -6.52 -27.49
CA ASN A 271 -47.63 -6.78 -28.57
C ASN A 271 -47.72 -8.27 -28.91
N SER A 272 -46.58 -8.97 -28.95
CA SER A 272 -46.53 -10.42 -29.17
C SER A 272 -47.19 -11.19 -28.02
N ILE A 273 -46.98 -10.78 -26.78
CA ILE A 273 -47.65 -11.34 -25.60
C ILE A 273 -49.16 -11.10 -25.68
N ILE A 274 -49.60 -9.90 -26.11
CA ILE A 274 -51.03 -9.61 -26.30
C ILE A 274 -51.61 -10.49 -27.41
N GLN A 275 -50.91 -10.67 -28.53
CA GLN A 275 -51.33 -11.58 -29.61
C GLN A 275 -51.41 -13.03 -29.15
N LEU A 276 -50.42 -13.52 -28.39
CA LEU A 276 -50.42 -14.86 -27.82
C LEU A 276 -51.54 -15.01 -26.78
N LYS A 277 -51.79 -14.02 -25.92
CA LYS A 277 -52.93 -14.01 -25.01
C LYS A 277 -54.26 -14.04 -25.76
N ASN A 278 -54.39 -13.28 -26.84
CA ASN A 278 -55.58 -13.32 -27.70
C ASN A 278 -55.74 -14.68 -28.39
N LYS A 279 -54.65 -15.29 -28.87
CA LYS A 279 -54.65 -16.62 -29.47
C LYS A 279 -54.97 -17.72 -28.46
N ILE A 280 -54.45 -17.64 -27.24
CA ILE A 280 -54.82 -18.51 -26.13
C ILE A 280 -56.28 -18.29 -25.76
N SER A 281 -56.77 -17.05 -25.75
CA SER A 281 -58.20 -16.76 -25.53
C SER A 281 -59.09 -17.30 -26.65
N GLN A 282 -58.63 -17.29 -27.90
CA GLN A 282 -59.33 -17.92 -29.02
C GLN A 282 -59.30 -19.45 -28.91
N LEU A 283 -58.14 -20.03 -28.58
CA LEU A 283 -58.00 -21.48 -28.40
C LEU A 283 -58.81 -21.99 -27.22
N THR A 284 -58.81 -21.29 -26.09
CA THR A 284 -59.69 -21.63 -24.95
C THR A 284 -61.18 -21.52 -25.29
N LYS A 285 -61.59 -20.52 -26.09
CA LYS A 285 -62.96 -20.45 -26.63
C LYS A 285 -63.27 -21.55 -27.65
N HIS A 286 -62.27 -22.09 -28.34
CA HIS A 286 -62.41 -23.24 -29.24
C HIS A 286 -62.42 -24.56 -28.46
N ASP A 287 -61.63 -24.69 -27.39
CA ASP A 287 -61.56 -25.88 -26.52
C ASP A 287 -62.86 -26.07 -25.71
N ASP A 288 -63.58 -25.00 -25.39
CA ASP A 288 -64.93 -25.09 -24.80
C ASP A 288 -65.99 -25.64 -25.79
N ASN A 289 -65.68 -25.74 -27.09
CA ASN A 289 -66.64 -26.17 -28.13
C ASN A 289 -66.23 -27.40 -28.96
N THR A 290 -65.07 -28.02 -28.73
CA THR A 290 -64.66 -29.23 -29.48
C THR A 290 -63.99 -30.28 -28.59
N GLY A 291 -64.80 -30.98 -27.80
CA GLY A 291 -64.41 -32.29 -27.26
C GLY A 291 -64.71 -33.40 -28.27
N HIS A 292 -63.83 -33.66 -29.25
CA HIS A 292 -63.73 -34.96 -29.93
C HIS A 292 -62.62 -35.01 -31.00
N TYR A 293 -61.76 -36.05 -30.91
CA TYR A 293 -60.90 -36.68 -31.94
C TYR A 293 -59.92 -35.77 -32.74
N ASP A 294 -58.70 -36.14 -33.11
CA ASP A 294 -58.08 -37.42 -33.42
C ASP A 294 -56.56 -37.31 -33.26
N THR A 295 -55.93 -38.40 -32.83
CA THR A 295 -54.50 -38.64 -33.03
C THR A 295 -54.36 -39.42 -34.34
N SER A 296 -53.92 -38.78 -35.43
CA SER A 296 -53.44 -39.52 -36.60
C SER A 296 -52.52 -38.71 -37.51
N SER A 297 -51.59 -39.46 -38.12
CA SER A 297 -50.85 -39.19 -39.36
C SER A 297 -49.56 -38.34 -39.31
N ILE A 298 -48.42 -39.03 -39.40
CA ILE A 298 -47.43 -38.74 -40.45
C ILE A 298 -46.96 -40.07 -41.05
N THR A 299 -47.33 -40.27 -42.31
CA THR A 299 -47.06 -41.41 -43.16
C THR A 299 -45.89 -41.13 -44.12
N SER A 300 -45.16 -42.21 -44.45
CA SER A 300 -44.63 -42.58 -45.78
C SER A 300 -43.86 -41.57 -46.63
N ASN A 301 -42.61 -41.91 -46.98
CA ASN A 301 -42.04 -41.51 -48.28
C ASN A 301 -40.87 -42.40 -48.72
N VAL A 302 -41.13 -43.49 -49.47
CA VAL A 302 -40.18 -44.02 -50.48
C VAL A 302 -40.97 -44.63 -51.63
N LYS A 303 -40.74 -44.10 -52.84
CA LYS A 303 -41.26 -44.60 -54.11
C LYS A 303 -40.29 -45.65 -54.67
N PHE A 304 -40.81 -46.81 -55.07
CA PHE A 304 -40.19 -47.68 -56.07
C PHE A 304 -41.22 -47.91 -57.17
N SER A 305 -40.96 -47.39 -58.36
CA SER A 305 -41.72 -47.70 -59.58
C SER A 305 -40.85 -48.59 -60.47
N ASN A 306 -41.48 -49.66 -60.97
CA ASN A 306 -41.16 -50.40 -62.21
C ASN A 306 -40.15 -51.56 -62.16
N ALA A 307 -40.27 -52.45 -61.18
CA ALA A 307 -39.73 -53.82 -61.31
C ALA A 307 -40.60 -54.72 -62.23
N TYR A 308 -41.91 -54.46 -62.31
CA TYR A 308 -42.84 -55.27 -63.10
C TYR A 308 -42.71 -55.06 -64.61
N GLU A 309 -42.41 -53.84 -65.07
CA GLU A 309 -42.23 -53.54 -66.50
C GLU A 309 -40.96 -54.21 -67.07
N ILE A 310 -39.88 -54.25 -66.28
CA ILE A 310 -38.62 -54.91 -66.67
C ILE A 310 -38.82 -56.42 -66.80
N VAL A 311 -39.59 -57.04 -65.89
CA VAL A 311 -39.91 -58.48 -65.96
C VAL A 311 -40.74 -58.79 -67.20
N GLU A 312 -41.66 -57.91 -67.58
CA GLU A 312 -42.50 -58.09 -68.76
C GLU A 312 -41.70 -57.93 -70.07
N GLU A 313 -40.76 -56.99 -70.14
CA GLU A 313 -39.84 -56.85 -71.28
C GLU A 313 -38.90 -58.05 -71.41
N ILE A 314 -38.37 -58.57 -70.30
CA ILE A 314 -37.54 -59.79 -70.29
C ILE A 314 -38.34 -61.01 -70.78
N GLN A 315 -39.62 -61.12 -70.41
CA GLN A 315 -40.49 -62.19 -70.90
C GLN A 315 -40.78 -62.08 -72.40
N LYS A 316 -41.00 -60.86 -72.90
CA LYS A 316 -41.19 -60.60 -74.35
C LYS A 316 -39.92 -60.93 -75.12
N LEU A 317 -38.75 -60.52 -74.63
CA LEU A 317 -37.44 -60.85 -75.23
C LEU A 317 -37.16 -62.36 -75.20
N LYS A 318 -37.53 -63.05 -74.11
CA LYS A 318 -37.42 -64.51 -74.01
C LYS A 318 -38.29 -65.23 -75.05
N GLN A 319 -39.54 -64.78 -75.25
CA GLN A 319 -40.42 -65.33 -76.27
C GLN A 319 -39.90 -65.07 -77.69
N LEU A 320 -39.36 -63.87 -77.94
CA LEU A 320 -38.75 -63.52 -79.23
C LEU A 320 -37.52 -64.38 -79.54
N LEU A 321 -36.67 -64.64 -78.53
CA LEU A 321 -35.46 -65.44 -78.68
C LEU A 321 -35.78 -66.92 -78.96
N ILE A 322 -36.82 -67.47 -78.31
CA ILE A 322 -37.31 -68.83 -78.59
C ILE A 322 -37.89 -68.89 -80.01
N TYR A 323 -38.66 -67.88 -80.41
CA TYR A 323 -39.25 -67.82 -81.76
C TYR A 323 -38.18 -67.74 -82.86
N GLU A 324 -37.18 -66.87 -82.72
CA GLU A 324 -36.08 -66.78 -83.70
C GLU A 324 -35.19 -68.03 -83.71
N ASN A 325 -35.02 -68.69 -82.56
CA ASN A 325 -34.28 -69.96 -82.49
C ASN A 325 -35.00 -71.13 -83.20
N THR A 326 -36.33 -71.07 -83.36
CA THR A 326 -37.08 -72.05 -84.18
C THR A 326 -36.99 -71.81 -85.69
N LYS A 327 -36.52 -70.63 -86.13
CA LYS A 327 -36.35 -70.30 -87.55
C LYS A 327 -34.95 -70.65 -88.10
N LEU A 328 -34.01 -71.05 -87.24
CA LEU A 328 -32.68 -71.48 -87.65
C LEU A 328 -32.70 -72.96 -88.08
N GLU A 329 -32.02 -73.31 -89.17
CA GLU A 329 -32.00 -74.70 -89.72
C GLU A 329 -31.39 -75.75 -88.77
N ASN A 330 -30.68 -75.32 -87.72
CA ASN A 330 -30.30 -76.15 -86.58
C ASN A 330 -30.72 -75.43 -85.28
N PRO A 331 -31.76 -75.87 -84.57
CA PRO A 331 -32.16 -75.24 -83.31
C PRO A 331 -31.08 -75.48 -82.26
N ILE A 332 -30.54 -74.40 -81.69
CA ILE A 332 -29.63 -74.48 -80.56
C ILE A 332 -30.47 -74.85 -79.34
N ASP A 333 -30.14 -75.93 -78.64
CA ASP A 333 -30.88 -76.32 -77.45
C ASP A 333 -30.63 -75.30 -76.32
N LEU A 334 -31.57 -74.36 -76.16
CA LEU A 334 -31.54 -73.31 -75.15
C LEU A 334 -31.91 -73.84 -73.74
N SER A 335 -32.21 -75.13 -73.61
CA SER A 335 -32.49 -75.75 -72.31
C SER A 335 -31.32 -75.58 -71.33
N CYS A 336 -30.06 -75.65 -71.79
CA CYS A 336 -28.87 -75.47 -70.96
C CYS A 336 -28.66 -74.05 -70.40
N ILE A 337 -29.30 -73.02 -70.96
CA ILE A 337 -29.24 -71.65 -70.42
C ILE A 337 -30.40 -71.40 -69.45
N PHE A 338 -31.51 -72.10 -69.62
CA PHE A 338 -32.68 -72.01 -68.74
C PHE A 338 -32.68 -73.05 -67.61
N SER A 339 -31.90 -74.14 -67.73
CA SER A 339 -31.63 -75.10 -66.66
C SER A 339 -30.54 -74.53 -65.76
N TYR A 340 -30.97 -73.64 -64.89
CA TYR A 340 -30.15 -73.19 -63.77
C TYR A 340 -29.82 -74.42 -62.91
N SER A 341 -28.55 -74.86 -62.97
CA SER A 341 -28.01 -75.97 -62.17
C SER A 341 -27.94 -75.56 -60.70
N ASN A 342 -29.07 -75.63 -60.01
CA ASN A 342 -29.11 -75.65 -58.56
C ASN A 342 -28.48 -76.97 -58.07
N ASP A 343 -27.75 -76.88 -56.94
CA ASP A 343 -27.33 -77.99 -56.09
C ASP A 343 -25.96 -78.62 -56.41
N THR A 344 -24.88 -77.91 -56.08
CA THR A 344 -23.77 -78.40 -55.22
C THR A 344 -22.66 -77.36 -55.03
N ASP A 345 -22.30 -76.59 -56.06
CA ASP A 345 -21.31 -75.51 -55.94
C ASP A 345 -21.90 -74.18 -55.43
N GLU A 346 -23.19 -73.95 -55.66
CA GLU A 346 -23.90 -72.80 -55.09
C GLU A 346 -24.12 -72.92 -53.58
N SER A 347 -24.29 -74.12 -52.98
CA SER A 347 -24.52 -74.17 -51.52
C SER A 347 -23.24 -73.83 -50.74
N ILE A 348 -22.08 -74.30 -51.17
CA ILE A 348 -20.79 -74.01 -50.52
C ILE A 348 -20.33 -72.58 -50.87
N SER A 349 -20.56 -72.12 -52.10
CA SER A 349 -20.27 -70.73 -52.47
C SER A 349 -21.25 -69.74 -51.85
N ASN A 350 -22.53 -70.07 -51.68
CA ASN A 350 -23.52 -69.23 -51.00
C ASN A 350 -23.33 -69.24 -49.50
N GLU A 351 -22.93 -70.36 -48.89
CA GLU A 351 -22.58 -70.39 -47.46
C GLU A 351 -21.30 -69.58 -47.19
N LYS A 352 -20.26 -69.74 -48.00
CA LYS A 352 -19.03 -68.92 -47.90
C LYS A 352 -19.32 -67.45 -48.21
N TYR A 353 -20.14 -67.15 -49.21
CA TYR A 353 -20.58 -65.79 -49.54
C TYR A 353 -21.45 -65.20 -48.42
N ALA A 354 -22.31 -65.98 -47.76
CA ALA A 354 -23.10 -65.55 -46.61
C ALA A 354 -22.21 -65.27 -45.40
N LEU A 355 -21.19 -66.09 -45.13
CA LEU A 355 -20.22 -65.84 -44.08
C LEU A 355 -19.39 -64.57 -44.36
N LEU A 356 -18.87 -64.38 -45.57
CA LEU A 356 -18.17 -63.17 -45.97
C LEU A 356 -19.07 -61.93 -45.95
N LYS A 357 -20.35 -62.08 -46.30
CA LYS A 357 -21.34 -61.00 -46.21
C LYS A 357 -21.62 -60.63 -44.76
N ASN A 358 -21.79 -61.61 -43.88
CA ASN A 358 -21.93 -61.39 -42.44
C ASN A 358 -20.69 -60.72 -41.85
N GLU A 359 -19.48 -61.18 -42.20
CA GLU A 359 -18.22 -60.56 -41.78
C GLU A 359 -18.10 -59.11 -42.29
N ARG A 360 -18.47 -58.86 -43.55
CA ARG A 360 -18.52 -57.50 -44.12
C ARG A 360 -19.54 -56.61 -43.41
N ASP A 361 -20.70 -57.15 -43.06
CA ASP A 361 -21.75 -56.40 -42.39
C ASP A 361 -21.39 -56.14 -40.91
N ILE A 362 -20.65 -57.05 -40.24
CA ILE A 362 -20.03 -56.82 -38.93
C ILE A 362 -18.96 -55.73 -39.02
N LEU A 363 -18.03 -55.81 -39.97
CA LEU A 363 -16.99 -54.80 -40.17
C LEU A 363 -17.55 -53.42 -40.56
N LYS A 364 -18.70 -53.39 -41.26
CA LYS A 364 -19.44 -52.15 -41.51
C LYS A 364 -20.06 -51.60 -40.24
N ALA A 365 -20.70 -52.43 -39.43
CA ALA A 365 -21.26 -52.02 -38.15
C ALA A 365 -20.16 -51.49 -37.21
N GLU A 366 -18.99 -52.14 -37.18
CA GLU A 366 -17.83 -51.68 -36.42
C GLU A 366 -17.28 -50.34 -36.96
N ASN A 367 -17.16 -50.18 -38.28
CA ASN A 367 -16.81 -48.89 -38.90
C ASN A 367 -17.81 -47.78 -38.55
N ASP A 368 -19.10 -48.08 -38.50
CA ASP A 368 -20.12 -47.10 -38.17
C ASP A 368 -20.09 -46.71 -36.68
N ILE A 369 -19.73 -47.64 -35.79
CA ILE A 369 -19.46 -47.34 -34.37
C ILE A 369 -18.23 -46.44 -34.23
N VAL A 370 -17.12 -46.77 -34.90
CA VAL A 370 -15.90 -45.96 -34.88
C VAL A 370 -16.14 -44.56 -35.44
N LYS A 371 -16.92 -44.43 -36.53
CA LYS A 371 -17.33 -43.12 -37.06
C LYS A 371 -18.16 -42.32 -36.07
N LYS A 372 -19.11 -42.94 -35.37
CA LYS A 372 -19.89 -42.27 -34.32
C LYS A 372 -18.99 -41.79 -33.18
N GLN A 373 -18.07 -42.63 -32.71
CA GLN A 373 -17.08 -42.25 -31.69
C GLN A 373 -16.17 -41.11 -32.16
N PHE A 374 -15.77 -41.11 -33.43
CA PHE A 374 -14.98 -40.02 -34.01
C PHE A 374 -15.77 -38.70 -34.06
N ILE A 375 -17.05 -38.74 -34.42
CA ILE A 375 -17.93 -37.56 -34.42
C ILE A 375 -18.10 -37.02 -33.00
N GLU A 376 -18.36 -37.88 -32.01
CA GLU A 376 -18.47 -37.49 -30.60
C GLU A 376 -17.17 -36.84 -30.10
N GLN A 377 -16.00 -37.43 -30.41
CA GLN A 377 -14.71 -36.85 -30.09
C GLN A 377 -14.47 -35.51 -30.81
N SER A 378 -14.91 -35.38 -32.06
CA SER A 378 -14.82 -34.13 -32.82
C SER A 378 -15.69 -33.03 -32.20
N ASP A 379 -16.91 -33.35 -31.74
CA ASP A 379 -17.78 -32.41 -31.02
C ASP A 379 -17.19 -32.03 -29.65
N HIS A 380 -16.56 -32.98 -28.94
CA HIS A 380 -15.83 -32.69 -27.71
C HIS A 380 -14.63 -31.77 -27.95
N LEU A 381 -13.87 -31.98 -29.04
CA LEU A 381 -12.79 -31.08 -29.42
C LEU A 381 -13.32 -29.69 -29.78
N ARG A 382 -14.44 -29.59 -30.52
CA ARG A 382 -15.07 -28.30 -30.85
C ARG A 382 -15.52 -27.55 -29.60
N THR A 383 -16.22 -28.22 -28.69
CA THR A 383 -16.67 -27.60 -27.43
C THR A 383 -15.50 -27.19 -26.53
N LEU A 384 -14.42 -27.97 -26.51
CA LEU A 384 -13.19 -27.59 -25.81
C LEU A 384 -12.54 -26.36 -26.45
N GLN A 385 -12.47 -26.31 -27.79
CA GLN A 385 -11.96 -25.15 -28.53
C GLN A 385 -12.80 -23.89 -28.27
N GLU A 386 -14.13 -24.00 -28.27
CA GLU A 386 -15.03 -22.90 -27.90
C GLU A 386 -14.80 -22.45 -26.46
N LYS A 387 -14.65 -23.39 -25.52
CA LYS A 387 -14.35 -23.08 -24.12
C LYS A 387 -13.01 -22.37 -23.96
N ILE A 388 -11.99 -22.81 -24.70
CA ILE A 388 -10.67 -22.13 -24.74
C ILE A 388 -10.82 -20.72 -25.32
N SER A 389 -11.61 -20.54 -26.38
CA SER A 389 -11.88 -19.23 -26.97
C SER A 389 -12.57 -18.28 -25.98
N VAL A 390 -13.59 -18.76 -25.26
CA VAL A 390 -14.28 -17.97 -24.21
C VAL A 390 -13.35 -17.67 -23.04
N LEU A 391 -12.54 -18.64 -22.60
CA LEU A 391 -11.57 -18.41 -21.52
C LEU A 391 -10.51 -17.39 -21.92
N ASN A 392 -9.99 -17.45 -23.14
CA ASN A 392 -9.03 -16.46 -23.64
C ASN A 392 -9.67 -15.07 -23.70
N ARG A 393 -10.90 -14.96 -24.21
CA ARG A 393 -11.64 -13.70 -24.19
C ARG A 393 -11.84 -13.15 -22.77
N ASN A 394 -12.20 -14.00 -21.82
CA ASN A 394 -12.34 -13.58 -20.42
C ASN A 394 -10.99 -13.12 -19.83
N ILE A 395 -9.89 -13.79 -20.16
CA ILE A 395 -8.54 -13.36 -19.76
C ILE A 395 -8.25 -11.98 -20.34
N ASP A 396 -8.50 -11.75 -21.64
CA ASP A 396 -8.31 -10.45 -22.29
C ASP A 396 -9.18 -9.35 -21.64
N GLU A 397 -10.42 -9.67 -21.28
CA GLU A 397 -11.32 -8.77 -20.56
C GLU A 397 -10.77 -8.42 -19.16
N TYR A 398 -10.29 -9.40 -18.39
CA TYR A 398 -9.66 -9.16 -17.09
C TYR A 398 -8.34 -8.38 -17.20
N GLU A 399 -7.51 -8.66 -18.21
CA GLU A 399 -6.28 -7.90 -18.46
C GLU A 399 -6.59 -6.43 -18.79
N ASN A 400 -7.62 -6.18 -19.60
CA ASN A 400 -8.08 -4.83 -19.90
C ASN A 400 -8.64 -4.12 -18.66
N GLU A 401 -9.41 -4.80 -17.80
CA GLU A 401 -9.87 -4.23 -16.54
C GLU A 401 -8.71 -3.86 -15.61
N ILE A 402 -7.71 -4.74 -15.47
CA ILE A 402 -6.52 -4.48 -14.65
C ILE A 402 -5.74 -3.30 -15.24
N LYS A 403 -5.60 -3.23 -16.56
CA LYS A 403 -4.93 -2.11 -17.25
C LYS A 403 -5.68 -0.79 -17.06
N ASN A 404 -7.01 -0.81 -17.12
CA ASN A 404 -7.85 0.37 -16.88
C ASN A 404 -7.73 0.84 -15.42
N LYS A 405 -7.84 -0.07 -14.45
CA LYS A 405 -7.65 0.24 -13.01
C LYS A 405 -6.24 0.79 -12.75
N SER A 406 -5.22 0.24 -13.40
CA SER A 406 -3.84 0.75 -13.32
C SER A 406 -3.72 2.16 -13.88
N SER A 407 -4.36 2.45 -15.02
CA SER A 407 -4.41 3.80 -15.61
C SER A 407 -5.15 4.79 -14.71
N GLU A 408 -6.29 4.40 -14.14
CA GLU A 408 -7.05 5.20 -13.18
C GLU A 408 -6.22 5.54 -11.94
N LEU A 409 -5.59 4.55 -11.31
CA LEU A 409 -4.70 4.78 -10.17
C LEU A 409 -3.52 5.68 -10.54
N GLN A 410 -2.94 5.52 -11.72
CA GLN A 410 -1.86 6.39 -12.21
C GLN A 410 -2.34 7.83 -12.39
N ASN A 411 -3.57 8.04 -12.88
CA ASN A 411 -4.17 9.35 -13.03
C ASN A 411 -4.50 9.99 -11.68
N VAL A 412 -5.01 9.22 -10.71
CA VAL A 412 -5.23 9.69 -9.34
C VAL A 412 -3.91 10.14 -8.71
N ILE A 413 -2.84 9.32 -8.81
CA ILE A 413 -1.50 9.67 -8.31
C ILE A 413 -0.97 10.94 -8.98
N LYS A 414 -1.17 11.11 -10.30
CA LYS A 414 -0.78 12.35 -11.01
C LYS A 414 -1.57 13.56 -10.50
N SER A 415 -2.88 13.42 -10.29
CA SER A 415 -3.73 14.51 -9.78
C SER A 415 -3.36 14.92 -8.35
N GLU A 416 -3.12 13.95 -7.47
CA GLU A 416 -2.69 14.20 -6.09
C GLU A 416 -1.29 14.82 -6.05
N ARG A 417 -0.36 14.37 -6.91
CA ARG A 417 0.94 15.03 -7.07
C ARG A 417 0.82 16.46 -7.56
N ALA A 418 -0.11 16.77 -8.45
CA ALA A 418 -0.35 18.12 -8.93
C ALA A 418 -0.91 19.02 -7.82
N LYS A 419 -1.91 18.55 -7.07
CA LYS A 419 -2.45 19.26 -5.90
C LYS A 419 -1.38 19.52 -4.84
N ASN A 420 -0.57 18.52 -4.52
CA ASN A 420 0.53 18.68 -3.56
C ASN A 420 1.54 19.73 -4.04
N ARG A 421 1.91 19.73 -5.33
CA ARG A 421 2.77 20.78 -5.89
C ARG A 421 2.14 22.17 -5.79
N GLU A 422 0.84 22.29 -6.03
CA GLU A 422 0.11 23.54 -5.90
C GLU A 422 0.09 24.04 -4.45
N THR A 423 -0.19 23.17 -3.48
CA THR A 423 -0.15 23.52 -2.05
C THR A 423 1.25 23.91 -1.57
N ILE A 424 2.29 23.25 -2.08
CA ILE A 424 3.68 23.65 -1.78
C ILE A 424 3.96 25.03 -2.40
N ALA A 425 3.56 25.26 -3.65
CA ALA A 425 3.76 26.55 -4.31
C ALA A 425 3.00 27.70 -3.61
N SER A 426 1.77 27.45 -3.13
CA SER A 426 1.02 28.44 -2.36
C SER A 426 1.68 28.74 -1.02
N LEU A 427 2.12 27.71 -0.28
CA LEU A 427 2.85 27.88 0.98
C LEU A 427 4.19 28.61 0.78
N GLU A 428 4.94 28.27 -0.27
CA GLU A 428 6.17 28.98 -0.63
C GLU A 428 5.90 30.45 -0.97
N SER A 429 4.82 30.75 -1.69
CA SER A 429 4.39 32.12 -1.97
C SER A 429 4.04 32.89 -0.69
N ASP A 430 3.32 32.26 0.23
CA ASP A 430 2.95 32.86 1.52
C ASP A 430 4.18 33.14 2.39
N TYR A 431 5.14 32.20 2.45
CA TYR A 431 6.40 32.42 3.17
C TYR A 431 7.25 33.50 2.51
N ARG A 432 7.32 33.55 1.17
CA ARG A 432 8.00 34.65 0.45
C ARG A 432 7.37 36.00 0.74
N SER A 433 6.03 36.08 0.76
CA SER A 433 5.29 37.28 1.14
C SER A 433 5.58 37.69 2.58
N LYS A 434 5.59 36.72 3.51
CA LYS A 434 5.89 36.99 4.93
C LYS A 434 7.33 37.48 5.12
N ILE A 435 8.29 36.89 4.42
CA ILE A 435 9.69 37.34 4.41
C ILE A 435 9.77 38.77 3.91
N SER A 436 9.14 39.08 2.77
CA SER A 436 9.13 40.45 2.21
C SER A 436 8.52 41.47 3.19
N GLN A 437 7.46 41.12 3.91
CA GLN A 437 6.88 41.97 4.96
C GLN A 437 7.85 42.23 6.12
N LEU A 438 8.55 41.18 6.59
CA LEU A 438 9.53 41.31 7.67
C LEU A 438 10.74 42.14 7.24
N GLU A 439 11.24 41.94 6.01
CA GLU A 439 12.30 42.75 5.41
C GLU A 439 11.88 44.22 5.32
N GLN A 440 10.64 44.49 4.89
CA GLN A 440 10.12 45.87 4.84
C GLN A 440 9.99 46.49 6.24
N GLN A 441 9.56 45.74 7.25
CA GLN A 441 9.51 46.22 8.63
C GLN A 441 10.92 46.52 9.17
N LEU A 442 11.89 45.67 8.88
CA LEU A 442 13.28 45.86 9.27
C LEU A 442 13.90 47.08 8.56
N GLN A 443 13.60 47.25 7.27
CA GLN A 443 14.02 48.43 6.51
C GLN A 443 13.42 49.72 7.09
N LYS A 444 12.12 49.72 7.42
CA LYS A 444 11.47 50.85 8.11
C LYS A 444 12.09 51.15 9.47
N GLN A 445 12.49 50.12 10.23
CA GLN A 445 13.20 50.31 11.50
C GLN A 445 14.59 50.91 11.29
N ARG A 446 15.34 50.45 10.28
CA ARG A 446 16.64 51.03 9.90
C ARG A 446 16.51 52.49 9.50
N GLU A 447 15.52 52.82 8.67
CA GLU A 447 15.21 54.19 8.26
C GLU A 447 14.85 55.06 9.46
N ARG A 448 13.95 54.59 10.34
CA ARG A 448 13.60 55.32 11.57
C ARG A 448 14.80 55.52 12.48
N SER A 449 15.67 54.51 12.62
CA SER A 449 16.90 54.62 13.42
C SER A 449 17.89 55.58 12.80
N LEU A 450 18.00 55.63 11.47
CA LEU A 450 18.87 56.56 10.75
C LEU A 450 18.38 57.99 10.92
N VAL A 451 17.08 58.24 10.77
CA VAL A 451 16.47 59.55 11.01
C VAL A 451 16.67 59.99 12.46
N LEU A 452 16.48 59.10 13.44
CA LEU A 452 16.75 59.43 14.85
C LEU A 452 18.23 59.75 15.09
N LEU A 453 19.14 59.04 14.42
CA LEU A 453 20.57 59.33 14.50
C LEU A 453 20.89 60.71 13.90
N GLU A 454 20.30 61.04 12.75
CA GLU A 454 20.44 62.34 12.09
C GLU A 454 19.87 63.47 12.95
N GLU A 455 18.71 63.28 13.57
CA GLU A 455 18.14 64.21 14.55
C GLU A 455 19.07 64.44 15.74
N LYS A 456 19.67 63.36 16.28
CA LYS A 456 20.64 63.46 17.38
C LYS A 456 21.95 64.10 16.95
N GLU A 457 22.43 63.86 15.73
CA GLU A 457 23.59 64.55 15.18
C GLU A 457 23.31 66.04 14.94
N ASN A 458 22.10 66.39 14.48
CA ASN A 458 21.65 67.76 14.33
C ASN A 458 21.56 68.46 15.70
N GLU A 459 21.04 67.78 16.73
CA GLU A 459 21.01 68.27 18.11
C GLU A 459 22.43 68.46 18.66
N ILE A 460 23.33 67.50 18.46
CA ILE A 460 24.75 67.61 18.83
C ILE A 460 25.41 68.77 18.09
N ARG A 461 25.14 68.94 16.79
CA ARG A 461 25.66 70.08 15.99
C ARG A 461 25.13 71.40 16.54
N ALA A 462 23.82 71.51 16.81
CA ALA A 462 23.23 72.70 17.40
C ALA A 462 23.81 73.01 18.78
N LEU A 463 24.00 72.00 19.63
CA LEU A 463 24.64 72.13 20.94
C LEU A 463 26.10 72.59 20.80
N LYS A 464 26.89 71.99 19.89
CA LYS A 464 28.26 72.41 19.60
C LYS A 464 28.32 73.86 19.10
N THR A 465 27.47 74.23 18.16
CA THR A 465 27.38 75.62 17.67
C THR A 465 26.98 76.57 18.79
N SER A 466 26.03 76.20 19.65
CA SER A 466 25.65 77.01 20.81
C SER A 466 26.77 77.11 21.84
N TYR A 467 27.52 76.04 22.08
CA TYR A 467 28.65 76.00 23.00
C TYR A 467 29.82 76.84 22.48
N GLU A 468 30.09 76.80 21.17
CA GLU A 468 31.09 77.62 20.51
C GLU A 468 30.69 79.11 20.44
N LEU A 469 29.39 79.42 20.48
CA LEU A 469 28.87 80.78 20.65
C LEU A 469 28.99 81.28 22.10
N PHE A 470 28.81 80.39 23.09
CA PHE A 470 28.84 80.72 24.52
C PHE A 470 30.24 80.65 25.16
N ILE A 471 31.23 80.07 24.47
CA ILE A 471 32.64 80.25 24.79
C ILE A 471 33.19 81.34 23.88
N PRO A 472 33.37 82.58 24.37
CA PRO A 472 34.19 83.54 23.65
C PRO A 472 35.58 82.93 23.50
N LYS A 473 36.12 82.90 22.28
CA LYS A 473 37.55 82.61 22.03
C LYS A 473 38.38 83.50 22.96
N LYS A 474 38.86 82.93 24.06
CA LYS A 474 39.92 83.54 24.85
C LYS A 474 41.17 83.41 23.99
N SER A 475 41.57 84.51 23.40
CA SER A 475 42.89 84.70 22.81
C SER A 475 43.95 84.28 23.83
N SER A 476 44.68 83.21 23.53
CA SER A 476 46.01 82.98 24.07
C SER A 476 46.85 82.29 22.99
N THR A 477 47.58 83.16 22.29
CA THR A 477 48.93 82.92 21.80
C THR A 477 49.84 82.29 22.85
N GLU A 478 50.92 81.67 22.36
CA GLU A 478 52.07 81.05 23.06
C GLU A 478 51.80 79.61 23.55
N ASN A 479 52.76 78.69 23.61
CA ASN A 479 54.04 78.39 22.96
C ASN A 479 54.41 77.01 23.56
N GLU A 480 55.19 76.23 22.82
CA GLU A 480 56.18 75.25 23.30
C GLU A 480 55.78 74.03 24.17
N ASP A 481 56.31 72.91 23.69
CA ASP A 481 57.08 71.89 24.42
C ASP A 481 56.42 70.95 25.44
N ASP A 482 56.37 69.69 25.00
CA ASP A 482 57.21 68.58 25.49
C ASP A 482 57.07 68.07 26.94
N SER A 483 57.33 66.77 27.04
CA SER A 483 57.72 66.00 28.23
C SER A 483 56.66 65.30 29.09
N GLN A 484 56.84 63.98 29.10
CA GLN A 484 56.33 62.98 30.04
C GLN A 484 56.54 63.37 31.51
N SER A 485 55.60 62.99 32.39
CA SER A 485 55.96 62.44 33.71
C SER A 485 54.86 61.57 34.32
N ASN A 486 55.27 60.42 34.82
CA ASN A 486 54.55 59.52 35.72
C ASN A 486 54.37 60.17 37.11
N GLY A 487 53.28 59.84 37.81
CA GLY A 487 53.31 59.82 39.28
C GLY A 487 52.03 60.26 40.02
N SER A 488 51.22 59.28 40.41
CA SER A 488 50.59 59.15 41.73
C SER A 488 49.73 60.30 42.31
N GLY A 489 48.41 60.06 42.32
CA GLY A 489 47.63 60.07 43.57
C GLY A 489 46.99 61.40 44.01
N GLY A 490 45.70 61.57 43.72
CA GLY A 490 44.90 62.66 44.32
C GLY A 490 43.45 62.71 43.88
N ARG A 491 42.59 61.91 44.53
CA ARG A 491 41.13 62.08 44.72
C ARG A 491 40.30 62.65 43.55
N LYS A 492 39.65 61.77 42.79
CA LYS A 492 38.45 62.10 42.02
C LYS A 492 37.28 62.35 42.98
N VAL A 493 36.87 63.61 43.13
CA VAL A 493 35.61 63.97 43.78
C VAL A 493 34.48 63.72 42.77
N SER A 494 33.51 62.92 43.20
CA SER A 494 32.40 62.38 42.43
C SER A 494 31.55 63.43 41.71
N ALA A 495 31.22 63.10 40.46
CA ALA A 495 30.12 63.65 39.65
C ALA A 495 28.71 63.46 40.26
N SER A 496 28.59 63.10 41.55
CA SER A 496 27.32 62.88 42.25
C SER A 496 26.67 64.20 42.70
N GLN A 497 27.47 65.27 42.85
CA GLN A 497 26.97 66.53 43.39
C GLN A 497 26.21 67.39 42.37
N HIS A 498 26.29 67.06 41.07
CA HIS A 498 25.54 67.76 40.03
C HIS A 498 24.16 67.15 39.75
N LEU A 499 23.97 65.85 40.06
CA LEU A 499 22.68 65.18 39.91
C LEU A 499 21.67 65.61 41.00
N GLY A 500 22.16 65.94 42.20
CA GLY A 500 21.33 66.42 43.32
C GLY A 500 20.78 67.84 43.13
N MET A 501 21.37 68.65 42.25
CA MET A 501 20.87 70.01 41.98
C MET A 501 19.76 70.04 40.92
N ILE A 502 19.71 69.05 40.01
CA ILE A 502 18.68 68.99 38.96
C ILE A 502 17.35 68.45 39.52
N LEU A 503 17.39 67.62 40.56
CA LEU A 503 16.18 67.07 41.21
C LEU A 503 15.48 68.05 42.17
N ASN A 504 16.15 69.08 42.68
CA ASN A 504 15.56 70.05 43.60
C ASN A 504 14.90 71.27 42.91
N GLN A 505 14.95 71.34 41.58
CA GLN A 505 14.34 72.43 40.82
C GLN A 505 12.90 72.12 40.33
N GLN A 506 12.25 71.10 40.90
CA GLN A 506 10.86 70.73 40.56
C GLN A 506 9.79 71.32 41.51
N ASN A 507 10.16 72.09 42.54
CA ASN A 507 9.21 72.58 43.55
C ASN A 507 8.99 74.10 43.58
N SER A 508 9.24 74.81 42.47
CA SER A 508 8.89 76.23 42.38
C SER A 508 8.18 76.57 41.08
N THR A 509 6.91 76.96 41.26
CA THR A 509 6.06 77.80 40.42
C THR A 509 5.60 77.26 39.07
N ASN A 510 4.32 76.85 39.05
CA ASN A 510 3.30 77.14 38.03
C ASN A 510 3.79 77.36 36.58
N SER A 511 3.77 76.29 35.79
CA SER A 511 3.33 76.27 34.38
C SER A 511 3.90 75.03 33.68
N CYS A 512 3.18 73.90 33.69
CA CYS A 512 3.19 72.92 32.58
C CYS A 512 2.25 71.72 32.82
N ASN A 513 1.22 71.59 31.98
CA ASN A 513 0.32 70.43 31.84
C ASN A 513 1.00 69.16 31.28
N ILE A 514 2.20 68.82 31.73
CA ILE A 514 3.03 67.76 31.13
C ILE A 514 2.98 66.40 31.88
N PRO A 515 2.80 66.31 33.23
CA PRO A 515 2.81 65.00 33.91
C PRO A 515 1.58 64.12 33.60
N GLU A 516 0.39 64.71 33.53
CA GLU A 516 -0.87 63.98 33.34
C GLU A 516 -1.01 63.44 31.91
N THR A 517 -0.59 64.22 30.92
CA THR A 517 -0.52 63.80 29.52
C THR A 517 0.44 62.62 29.33
N HIS A 518 1.62 62.65 29.95
CA HIS A 518 2.62 61.57 29.83
C HIS A 518 2.15 60.27 30.51
N MET A 519 1.49 60.35 31.67
CA MET A 519 0.85 59.19 32.29
C MET A 519 -0.31 58.61 31.46
N ILE A 520 -1.12 59.46 30.82
CA ILE A 520 -2.21 59.01 29.93
C ILE A 520 -1.64 58.31 28.70
N PHE A 521 -0.58 58.84 28.08
CA PHE A 521 0.09 58.18 26.95
C PHE A 521 0.67 56.82 27.34
N TYR A 522 1.33 56.72 28.49
CA TYR A 522 1.85 55.44 28.98
C TYR A 522 0.73 54.44 29.29
N SER A 523 -0.35 54.88 29.93
CA SER A 523 -1.54 54.05 30.18
C SER A 523 -2.20 53.59 28.88
N ASN A 524 -2.26 54.45 27.86
CA ASN A 524 -2.83 54.12 26.56
C ASN A 524 -1.92 53.15 25.78
N GLU A 525 -0.61 53.32 25.90
CA GLU A 525 0.37 52.41 25.30
C GLU A 525 0.33 51.01 25.95
N LEU A 526 0.16 50.94 27.28
CA LEU A 526 -0.12 49.71 28.02
C LEU A 526 -1.42 49.05 27.56
N ALA A 527 -2.52 49.81 27.47
CA ALA A 527 -3.80 49.28 26.99
C ALA A 527 -3.71 48.73 25.56
N ARG A 528 -2.94 49.40 24.69
CA ARG A 528 -2.69 48.92 23.33
C ARG A 528 -1.85 47.64 23.32
N LYS A 529 -0.85 47.53 24.20
CA LYS A 529 -0.05 46.31 24.38
C LYS A 529 -0.88 45.17 24.95
N ASP A 530 -1.79 45.45 25.88
CA ASP A 530 -2.70 44.46 26.44
C ASP A 530 -3.72 43.97 25.41
N MET A 531 -4.23 44.86 24.55
CA MET A 531 -5.06 44.48 23.41
C MET A 531 -4.30 43.64 22.38
N GLU A 532 -3.04 44.00 22.08
CA GLU A 532 -2.16 43.23 21.19
C GLU A 532 -1.84 41.85 21.78
N LEU A 533 -1.56 41.77 23.09
CA LEU A 533 -1.38 40.51 23.79
C LEU A 533 -2.66 39.67 23.81
N ALA A 534 -3.82 40.29 24.01
CA ALA A 534 -5.10 39.61 23.97
C ALA A 534 -5.42 39.07 22.57
N SER A 535 -5.12 39.83 21.50
CA SER A 535 -5.32 39.38 20.12
C SER A 535 -4.36 38.25 19.76
N ILE A 536 -3.07 38.34 20.15
CA ILE A 536 -2.08 37.28 19.94
C ILE A 536 -2.48 36.02 20.74
N ARG A 537 -2.95 36.16 21.98
CA ARG A 537 -3.46 35.02 22.77
C ARG A 537 -4.72 34.41 22.16
N LYS A 538 -5.59 35.20 21.53
CA LYS A 538 -6.77 34.70 20.81
C LYS A 538 -6.35 33.92 19.56
N ALA A 539 -5.49 34.50 18.73
CA ALA A 539 -4.94 33.84 17.54
C ALA A 539 -4.21 32.54 17.91
N LYS A 540 -3.42 32.53 18.99
CA LYS A 540 -2.80 31.31 19.51
C LYS A 540 -3.83 30.24 19.87
N ARG A 541 -4.90 30.60 20.59
CA ARG A 541 -5.96 29.65 20.94
C ARG A 541 -6.66 29.10 19.70
N GLU A 542 -6.94 29.94 18.72
CA GLU A 542 -7.53 29.52 17.44
C GLU A 542 -6.62 28.54 16.69
N THR A 543 -5.30 28.81 16.62
CA THR A 543 -4.35 27.87 15.99
C THR A 543 -4.19 26.58 16.79
N ASP A 544 -4.19 26.63 18.12
CA ASP A 544 -4.10 25.45 18.98
C ASP A 544 -5.38 24.59 18.86
N GLU A 545 -6.55 25.21 18.69
CA GLU A 545 -7.82 24.52 18.46
C GLU A 545 -7.86 23.86 17.07
N LEU A 546 -7.42 24.56 16.03
CA LEU A 546 -7.25 23.99 14.69
C LEU A 546 -6.27 22.81 14.70
N LEU A 547 -5.16 22.92 15.44
CA LEU A 547 -4.20 21.82 15.60
C LEU A 547 -4.84 20.62 16.32
N ARG A 548 -5.61 20.84 17.38
CA ARG A 548 -6.32 19.75 18.07
C ARG A 548 -7.35 19.08 17.16
N GLN A 549 -8.06 19.85 16.35
CA GLN A 549 -9.04 19.32 15.41
C GLN A 549 -8.37 18.50 14.31
N THR A 550 -7.33 19.03 13.67
CA THR A 550 -6.57 18.29 12.65
C THR A 550 -5.90 17.03 13.20
N LEU A 551 -5.42 17.05 14.45
CA LEU A 551 -4.91 15.84 15.11
C LEU A 551 -6.00 14.82 15.36
N LYS A 552 -7.19 15.24 15.79
CA LYS A 552 -8.35 14.35 15.97
C LYS A 552 -8.77 13.71 14.65
N ASP A 553 -8.84 14.51 13.57
CA ASP A 553 -9.19 14.01 12.24
C ASP A 553 -8.13 13.02 11.73
N LYS A 554 -6.85 13.30 11.98
CA LYS A 554 -5.76 12.37 11.65
C LYS A 554 -5.88 11.04 12.41
N ILE A 555 -6.20 11.08 13.71
CA ILE A 555 -6.40 9.86 14.51
C ILE A 555 -7.58 9.07 13.97
N MET A 556 -8.70 9.72 13.66
CA MET A 556 -9.89 9.07 13.10
C MET A 556 -9.58 8.39 11.76
N ILE A 557 -8.86 9.07 10.86
CA ILE A 557 -8.44 8.49 9.57
C ILE A 557 -7.48 7.31 9.80
N GLN A 558 -6.56 7.42 10.77
CA GLN A 558 -5.65 6.34 11.11
C GLN A 558 -6.41 5.10 11.61
N GLU A 559 -7.38 5.29 12.51
CA GLU A 559 -8.23 4.21 13.01
C GLU A 559 -9.03 3.53 11.88
N GLU A 560 -9.60 4.31 10.96
CA GLU A 560 -10.29 3.76 9.78
C GLU A 560 -9.34 2.97 8.85
N LEU A 561 -8.10 3.44 8.69
CA LEU A 561 -7.10 2.74 7.89
C LEU A 561 -6.65 1.45 8.57
N ASP A 562 -6.45 1.47 9.90
CA ASP A 562 -6.08 0.29 10.67
C ASP A 562 -7.21 -0.76 10.64
N GLU A 563 -8.48 -0.34 10.68
CA GLU A 563 -9.62 -1.25 10.50
C GLU A 563 -9.67 -1.84 9.08
N LYS A 564 -9.44 -1.03 8.05
CA LYS A 564 -9.34 -1.51 6.66
C LYS A 564 -8.18 -2.48 6.47
N ILE A 565 -7.02 -2.19 7.06
CA ILE A 565 -5.86 -3.09 7.04
C ILE A 565 -6.22 -4.41 7.72
N GLY A 566 -6.81 -4.38 8.92
CA GLY A 566 -7.24 -5.60 9.62
C GLY A 566 -8.23 -6.44 8.79
N ASN A 567 -9.18 -5.80 8.13
CA ASN A 567 -10.13 -6.49 7.23
C ASN A 567 -9.43 -7.11 6.00
N LEU A 568 -8.46 -6.40 5.41
CA LEU A 568 -7.67 -6.90 4.30
C LEU A 568 -6.76 -8.05 4.74
N GLU A 569 -6.12 -7.94 5.91
CA GLU A 569 -5.30 -9.00 6.50
C GLU A 569 -6.12 -10.26 6.76
N GLN A 570 -7.33 -10.14 7.33
CA GLN A 570 -8.24 -11.28 7.51
C GLN A 570 -8.62 -11.91 6.16
N LYS A 571 -8.88 -11.09 5.14
CA LYS A 571 -9.21 -11.59 3.80
C LYS A 571 -8.02 -12.26 3.13
N VAL A 572 -6.81 -11.73 3.28
CA VAL A 572 -5.56 -12.34 2.82
C VAL A 572 -5.33 -13.65 3.55
N TYR A 573 -5.44 -13.68 4.88
CA TYR A 573 -5.34 -14.89 5.68
C TYR A 573 -6.34 -15.97 5.25
N TYR A 574 -7.60 -15.57 4.99
CA TYR A 574 -8.62 -16.47 4.46
C TYR A 574 -8.23 -17.01 3.08
N LEU A 575 -7.78 -16.15 2.16
CA LEU A 575 -7.37 -16.54 0.81
C LEU A 575 -6.09 -17.40 0.79
N GLU A 576 -5.13 -17.12 1.67
CA GLU A 576 -3.93 -17.93 1.86
C GLU A 576 -4.30 -19.33 2.36
N LYS A 577 -5.27 -19.42 3.28
CA LYS A 577 -5.83 -20.69 3.70
C LYS A 577 -6.54 -21.43 2.56
N MET A 578 -7.23 -20.72 1.67
CA MET A 578 -7.84 -21.31 0.46
C MET A 578 -6.82 -21.75 -0.61
N LYS A 579 -5.58 -21.23 -0.58
CA LYS A 579 -4.58 -21.46 -1.64
C LYS A 579 -4.08 -22.90 -1.69
N SER A 580 -4.06 -23.60 -0.56
CA SER A 580 -3.74 -25.03 -0.54
C SER A 580 -4.97 -25.85 -0.90
N ARG A 581 -4.81 -26.87 -1.76
CA ARG A 581 -5.87 -27.84 -2.08
C ARG A 581 -6.44 -28.50 -0.82
N GLU A 582 -5.59 -28.70 0.19
CA GLU A 582 -5.98 -29.23 1.49
C GLU A 582 -6.76 -28.20 2.34
N GLY A 583 -6.45 -26.91 2.21
CA GLY A 583 -7.16 -25.83 2.90
C GLY A 583 -8.54 -25.52 2.32
N ALA A 584 -8.69 -25.59 0.99
CA ALA A 584 -9.99 -25.53 0.33
C ALA A 584 -10.88 -26.73 0.71
N ASN A 585 -10.30 -27.94 0.77
CA ASN A 585 -11.00 -29.13 1.25
C ASN A 585 -11.42 -29.01 2.72
N LEU A 586 -10.58 -28.45 3.59
CA LEU A 586 -10.86 -28.28 5.02
C LEU A 586 -11.98 -27.27 5.28
N GLU A 587 -12.06 -26.20 4.50
CA GLU A 587 -13.10 -25.17 4.66
C GLU A 587 -14.41 -25.57 3.99
N TYR A 588 -14.36 -26.32 2.87
CA TYR A 588 -15.51 -27.04 2.37
C TYR A 588 -16.04 -28.03 3.43
N LEU A 589 -15.15 -28.81 4.05
CA LEU A 589 -15.50 -29.73 5.13
C LEU A 589 -16.12 -29.00 6.32
N LYS A 590 -15.57 -27.84 6.72
CA LYS A 590 -16.10 -26.98 7.79
C LYS A 590 -17.51 -26.48 7.46
N ASN A 591 -17.74 -26.03 6.24
CA ASN A 591 -19.06 -25.55 5.81
C ASN A 591 -20.08 -26.69 5.75
N VAL A 592 -19.67 -27.86 5.27
CA VAL A 592 -20.53 -29.06 5.22
C VAL A 592 -20.82 -29.59 6.63
N THR A 593 -19.86 -29.57 7.56
CA THR A 593 -20.07 -29.94 8.97
C THR A 593 -20.96 -28.95 9.72
N ILE A 594 -20.77 -27.64 9.53
CA ILE A 594 -21.68 -26.62 10.09
C ILE A 594 -23.10 -26.80 9.54
N SER A 595 -23.23 -27.04 8.23
CA SER A 595 -24.52 -27.30 7.59
C SER A 595 -25.16 -28.59 8.11
N TYR A 596 -24.36 -29.63 8.37
CA TYR A 596 -24.81 -30.90 8.95
C TYR A 596 -25.34 -30.74 10.39
N LEU A 597 -24.70 -29.87 11.19
CA LEU A 597 -25.11 -29.58 12.57
C LEU A 597 -26.37 -28.70 12.64
N THR A 598 -26.55 -27.79 11.68
CA THR A 598 -27.67 -26.83 11.66
C THR A 598 -28.91 -27.36 10.94
N THR A 599 -28.74 -28.21 9.92
CA THR A 599 -29.87 -28.76 9.17
C THR A 599 -30.57 -29.86 9.97
N SER A 600 -31.91 -29.88 9.95
CA SER A 600 -32.71 -30.88 10.67
C SER A 600 -33.16 -32.06 9.81
N ASP A 601 -33.11 -31.92 8.47
CA ASP A 601 -33.54 -32.95 7.53
C ASP A 601 -32.55 -34.13 7.46
N ALA A 602 -33.08 -35.35 7.59
CA ALA A 602 -32.32 -36.60 7.55
C ALA A 602 -31.71 -36.88 6.17
N GLN A 603 -32.37 -36.48 5.08
CA GLN A 603 -31.85 -36.69 3.73
C GLN A 603 -30.72 -35.71 3.39
N ALA A 604 -30.87 -34.43 3.77
CA ALA A 604 -29.79 -33.45 3.70
C ALA A 604 -28.59 -33.86 4.55
N LYS A 605 -28.80 -34.36 5.78
CA LYS A 605 -27.73 -34.91 6.63
C LYS A 605 -26.99 -36.06 5.97
N LYS A 606 -27.69 -36.99 5.31
CA LYS A 606 -27.06 -38.10 4.57
C LYS A 606 -26.19 -37.58 3.41
N LYS A 607 -26.68 -36.62 2.63
CA LYS A 607 -25.91 -36.00 1.53
C LYS A 607 -24.66 -35.27 2.03
N MET A 608 -24.79 -34.49 3.11
CA MET A 608 -23.67 -33.78 3.75
C MET A 608 -22.65 -34.76 4.36
N LEU A 609 -23.09 -35.86 4.95
CA LEU A 609 -22.20 -36.88 5.51
C LEU A 609 -21.45 -37.66 4.44
N ASN A 610 -22.09 -37.96 3.30
CA ASN A 610 -21.40 -38.53 2.15
C ASN A 610 -20.34 -37.57 1.57
N ALA A 611 -20.62 -36.27 1.55
CA ALA A 611 -19.64 -35.26 1.16
C ALA A 611 -18.46 -35.17 2.15
N ILE A 612 -18.73 -35.27 3.47
CA ILE A 612 -17.70 -35.37 4.52
C ILE A 612 -16.83 -36.63 4.32
N GLY A 613 -17.45 -37.78 4.06
CA GLY A 613 -16.73 -39.04 3.84
C GLY A 613 -15.90 -39.06 2.56
N ALA A 614 -16.35 -38.37 1.51
CA ALA A 614 -15.58 -38.20 0.28
C ALA A 614 -14.33 -37.32 0.49
N VAL A 615 -14.42 -36.29 1.33
CA VAL A 615 -13.29 -35.39 1.63
C VAL A 615 -12.29 -36.03 2.59
N LEU A 616 -12.78 -36.80 3.57
CA LEU A 616 -11.96 -37.51 4.56
C LEU A 616 -11.48 -38.89 4.11
N LYS A 617 -11.94 -39.37 2.93
CA LYS A 617 -11.63 -40.69 2.37
C LYS A 617 -11.95 -41.85 3.33
N PHE A 618 -13.21 -41.91 3.79
CA PHE A 618 -13.67 -43.04 4.61
C PHE A 618 -13.60 -44.36 3.87
N ASP A 619 -13.23 -45.42 4.59
CA ASP A 619 -13.18 -46.78 4.06
C ASP A 619 -14.61 -47.31 3.78
N GLU A 620 -14.74 -48.29 2.88
CA GLU A 620 -16.04 -48.87 2.49
C GLU A 620 -16.83 -49.46 3.69
N THR A 621 -16.12 -49.92 4.73
CA THR A 621 -16.70 -50.40 5.98
C THR A 621 -17.32 -49.27 6.81
N GLU A 622 -16.68 -48.11 6.86
CA GLU A 622 -17.15 -46.91 7.57
C GLU A 622 -18.35 -46.28 6.84
N ASN A 623 -18.31 -46.20 5.51
CA ASN A 623 -19.45 -45.79 4.68
C ASN A 623 -20.66 -46.72 4.83
N SER A 624 -20.42 -48.02 5.03
CA SER A 624 -21.47 -49.00 5.32
C SER A 624 -22.08 -48.82 6.71
N MET A 625 -21.27 -48.53 7.74
CA MET A 625 -21.79 -48.20 9.09
C MET A 625 -22.65 -46.94 9.09
N ILE A 626 -22.24 -45.92 8.32
CA ILE A 626 -22.98 -44.67 8.14
C ILE A 626 -24.36 -44.93 7.51
N ASN A 627 -24.40 -45.68 6.41
CA ASN A 627 -25.67 -46.03 5.75
C ASN A 627 -26.59 -46.85 6.66
N ASN A 628 -26.03 -47.73 7.48
CA ASN A 628 -26.78 -48.52 8.47
C ASN A 628 -27.37 -47.64 9.59
N HIS A 629 -26.68 -46.59 10.04
CA HIS A 629 -27.19 -45.67 11.05
C HIS A 629 -28.41 -44.86 10.57
N PHE A 630 -28.45 -44.47 9.28
CA PHE A 630 -29.63 -43.81 8.70
C PHE A 630 -30.77 -44.79 8.39
N ASN A 631 -30.47 -46.04 8.04
CA ASN A 631 -31.49 -47.06 7.77
C ASN A 631 -32.15 -47.62 9.05
N LYS A 632 -31.49 -47.52 10.22
CA LYS A 632 -32.06 -47.91 11.51
C LYS A 632 -33.06 -46.91 12.13
N LYS A 633 -33.24 -45.73 11.53
CA LYS A 633 -34.18 -44.68 11.98
C LYS A 633 -35.49 -44.62 11.16
N LYS A 634 -35.78 -45.65 10.36
CA LYS A 634 -37.10 -45.81 9.74
C LYS A 634 -38.05 -46.57 10.64
#